data_AF-A0AAE9HAA0-F1
#
_entry.id   AF-A0AAE9HAA0-F1
#
_cell.length_a   1.000
_cell.length_b   1.000
_cell.length_c   1.000
_cell.angle_alpha   90.00
_cell.angle_beta   90.00
_cell.angle_gamma   90.00
#
_symmetry.space_group_name_H-M   'P 1'
#
loop_
_entity.id
_entity.type
_entity.pdbx_description
1 polymer ?
#
loop_
_entity_poly.entity_id
_entity_poly.type
_entity_poly.pdbx_seq_one_letter_code
_entity_poly.pdbx_strand_id
1 'polypeptide(L)'
;MTQNIHSEMVEEVRILVTFQRAQERLKEVLEMSDQDTTRVIRSLKENGWRVSGKLKRAYPQLEKQDLAERVVEAVRSAFEK
;
A
#
# COMPACT_ATOMS: atom_id res chain seq x y z
N MET A 1 0.07 37.17 -6.93
CA MET A 1 -0.01 35.70 -7.12
C MET A 1 1.18 35.08 -6.43
N THR A 2 1.00 34.53 -5.24
CA THR A 2 2.06 33.83 -4.49
C THR A 2 1.49 32.47 -4.14
N GLN A 3 1.58 31.52 -5.07
CA GLN A 3 1.19 30.14 -4.80
C GLN A 3 2.33 29.46 -4.04
N ASN A 4 1.97 29.04 -2.84
CA ASN A 4 2.85 28.67 -1.75
C ASN A 4 3.39 27.24 -1.95
N ILE A 5 4.59 27.14 -2.53
CA ILE A 5 5.39 25.90 -2.69
C ILE A 5 5.63 25.10 -1.38
N HIS A 6 5.22 25.63 -0.23
CA HIS A 6 5.30 24.93 1.06
C HIS A 6 4.23 23.83 1.26
N SER A 7 3.13 23.79 0.48
CA SER A 7 2.12 22.72 0.64
C SER A 7 2.49 21.41 -0.05
N GLU A 8 3.31 21.42 -1.11
CA GLU A 8 3.66 20.20 -1.84
C GLU A 8 4.61 19.29 -1.04
N MET A 9 5.57 19.86 -0.32
CA MET A 9 6.55 19.07 0.45
C MET A 9 5.95 18.42 1.71
N VAL A 10 4.92 19.04 2.32
CA VAL A 10 4.18 18.46 3.47
C VAL A 10 3.33 17.26 3.02
N GLU A 11 2.87 17.27 1.77
CA GLU A 11 2.14 16.15 1.16
C GLU A 11 3.10 15.00 0.77
N GLU A 12 4.28 15.32 0.22
CA GLU A 12 5.28 14.31 -0.14
C GLU A 12 5.87 13.57 1.07
N VAL A 13 6.11 14.27 2.19
CA VAL A 13 6.56 13.62 3.44
C VAL A 13 5.47 12.72 4.02
N ARG A 14 4.20 13.11 3.93
CA ARG A 14 3.06 12.26 4.35
C ARG A 14 3.03 10.95 3.57
N ILE A 15 3.26 11.00 2.25
CA ILE A 15 3.23 9.80 1.41
C ILE A 15 4.30 8.79 1.86
N LEU A 16 5.52 9.25 2.16
CA LEU A 16 6.62 8.37 2.60
C LEU A 16 6.32 7.73 3.97
N VAL A 17 5.90 8.51 4.95
CA VAL A 17 5.57 8.00 6.29
C VAL A 17 4.38 7.03 6.24
N THR A 18 3.38 7.33 5.41
CA THR A 18 2.24 6.44 5.18
C THR A 18 2.65 5.14 4.49
N PHE A 19 3.58 5.20 3.52
CA PHE A 19 4.12 4.01 2.86
C PHE A 19 4.85 3.11 3.85
N GLN A 20 5.70 3.69 4.70
CA GLN A 20 6.42 2.93 5.73
C GLN A 20 5.45 2.19 6.68
N ARG A 21 4.40 2.87 7.14
CA ARG A 21 3.35 2.25 7.97
C ARG A 21 2.58 1.15 7.24
N ALA A 22 2.29 1.35 5.95
CA ALA A 22 1.66 0.32 5.13
C ALA A 22 2.56 -0.91 4.98
N GLN A 23 3.88 -0.71 4.87
CA GLN A 23 4.84 -1.82 4.82
C GLN A 23 4.88 -2.59 6.14
N GLU A 24 4.96 -1.90 7.27
CA GLU A 24 4.94 -2.52 8.60
C GLU A 24 3.68 -3.38 8.81
N ARG A 25 2.50 -2.82 8.51
CA ARG A 25 1.23 -3.56 8.64
C ARG A 25 1.10 -4.72 7.68
N LEU A 26 1.63 -4.58 6.46
CA LEU A 26 1.60 -5.67 5.49
C LEU A 26 2.47 -6.84 5.95
N LYS A 27 3.62 -6.58 6.58
CA LYS A 27 4.48 -7.63 7.17
C LYS A 27 3.81 -8.40 8.31
N GLU A 28 2.93 -7.76 9.08
CA GLU A 28 2.14 -8.43 10.12
C GLU A 28 1.11 -9.43 9.54
N VAL A 29 0.67 -9.19 8.31
CA VAL A 29 -0.32 -10.04 7.62
C VAL A 29 0.37 -11.10 6.76
N LEU A 30 1.52 -10.78 6.18
CA LEU A 30 2.18 -11.61 5.19
C LEU A 30 3.71 -11.41 5.22
N GLU A 31 4.45 -12.47 5.54
CA GLU A 31 5.91 -12.45 5.50
C GLU A 31 6.41 -12.36 4.06
N MET A 32 6.94 -11.19 3.68
CA MET A 32 7.50 -10.94 2.35
C MET A 32 8.66 -9.97 2.42
N SER A 33 9.46 -9.90 1.35
CA SER A 33 10.55 -8.95 1.24
C SER A 33 10.04 -7.50 1.18
N ASP A 34 10.87 -6.53 1.58
CA ASP A 34 10.53 -5.10 1.46
C ASP A 34 10.19 -4.69 0.02
N GLN A 35 10.87 -5.32 -0.94
CA GLN A 35 10.65 -5.10 -2.37
C GLN A 35 9.24 -5.57 -2.79
N ASP A 36 8.83 -6.76 -2.34
CA ASP A 36 7.50 -7.30 -2.60
C ASP A 36 6.41 -6.45 -1.93
N THR A 37 6.66 -6.04 -0.69
CA THR A 37 5.77 -5.16 0.09
C THR A 37 5.50 -3.86 -0.67
N THR A 38 6.56 -3.23 -1.20
CA THR A 38 6.47 -2.01 -1.99
C THR A 38 5.66 -2.22 -3.28
N ARG A 39 5.87 -3.35 -3.96
CA ARG A 39 5.16 -3.71 -5.19
C ARG A 39 3.67 -3.92 -4.94
N VAL A 40 3.31 -4.62 -3.86
CA VAL A 40 1.92 -4.86 -3.45
C VAL A 40 1.22 -3.53 -3.16
N ILE A 41 1.80 -2.68 -2.31
CA ILE A 41 1.19 -1.39 -1.92
C ILE A 41 0.97 -0.52 -3.16
N ARG A 42 1.96 -0.41 -4.04
CA ARG A 42 1.84 0.35 -5.29
C ARG A 42 0.71 -0.20 -6.17
N SER A 43 0.68 -1.52 -6.38
CA SER A 43 -0.35 -2.16 -7.18
C SER A 43 -1.74 -1.95 -6.60
N LEU A 44 -1.91 -2.01 -5.28
CA LEU A 44 -3.19 -1.76 -4.61
C LEU A 44 -3.65 -0.31 -4.80
N LYS A 45 -2.74 0.66 -4.63
CA LYS A 45 -3.03 2.08 -4.82
C LYS A 45 -3.44 2.39 -6.27
N GLU A 46 -2.72 1.84 -7.24
CA GLU A 46 -2.99 2.02 -8.68
C GLU A 46 -4.27 1.32 -9.14
N ASN A 47 -4.65 0.19 -8.53
CA ASN A 47 -5.86 -0.56 -8.87
C ASN A 47 -7.09 -0.18 -8.01
N GLY A 48 -7.05 0.95 -7.30
CA GLY A 48 -8.17 1.44 -6.51
C GLY A 48 -8.54 0.54 -5.33
N TRP A 49 -7.53 0.10 -4.56
CA TRP A 49 -7.67 -0.78 -3.39
C TRP A 49 -8.23 -2.17 -3.73
N ARG A 50 -7.81 -2.72 -4.87
CA ARG A 50 -8.17 -4.08 -5.30
C ARG A 50 -6.93 -4.90 -5.67
N VAL A 51 -6.92 -6.17 -5.27
CA VAL A 51 -5.88 -7.12 -5.68
C VAL A 51 -6.10 -7.47 -7.16
N SER A 52 -5.20 -7.00 -8.02
CA SER A 52 -5.27 -7.28 -9.47
C SER A 52 -4.99 -8.76 -9.77
N GLY A 53 -5.50 -9.25 -10.90
CA GLY A 53 -5.18 -10.62 -11.36
C GLY A 53 -3.68 -10.84 -11.59
N LYS A 54 -2.93 -9.81 -11.97
CA LYS A 54 -1.46 -9.86 -12.06
C LYS A 54 -0.82 -10.07 -10.68
N LEU A 55 -1.33 -9.37 -9.66
CA LEU A 55 -0.85 -9.49 -8.29
C LEU A 55 -1.15 -10.88 -7.72
N LYS A 56 -2.33 -11.45 -8.00
CA LYS A 56 -2.68 -12.83 -7.63
C LYS A 56 -1.77 -13.88 -8.26
N ARG A 57 -1.41 -13.70 -9.54
CA ARG A 57 -0.46 -14.60 -10.22
C ARG A 57 0.94 -14.53 -9.63
N ALA A 58 1.39 -13.34 -9.23
CA ALA A 58 2.69 -13.14 -8.60
C ALA A 58 2.72 -13.64 -7.14
N TYR A 59 1.60 -13.54 -6.43
CA TYR A 59 1.44 -13.94 -5.04
C TYR A 59 0.17 -14.80 -4.90
N PRO A 60 0.24 -16.12 -5.17
CA PRO A 60 -0.92 -17.02 -5.15
C PRO A 60 -1.66 -17.03 -3.80
N GLN A 61 -0.98 -16.73 -2.71
CA GLN A 61 -1.61 -16.54 -1.40
C GLN A 61 -2.72 -15.47 -1.40
N LEU A 62 -2.62 -14.44 -2.25
CA LEU A 62 -3.64 -13.40 -2.43
C LEU A 62 -4.85 -13.86 -3.29
N GLU A 63 -4.88 -15.11 -3.74
CA GLU A 63 -6.09 -15.71 -4.30
C GLU A 63 -7.12 -16.04 -3.21
N LYS A 64 -6.66 -16.29 -1.98
CA LYS A 64 -7.54 -16.45 -0.82
C LYS A 64 -8.20 -15.11 -0.52
N GLN A 65 -9.51 -15.06 -0.66
CA GLN A 65 -10.28 -13.82 -0.50
C GLN A 65 -10.04 -13.19 0.88
N ASP A 66 -10.09 -13.98 1.96
CA ASP A 66 -9.85 -13.48 3.32
C ASP A 66 -8.46 -12.82 3.48
N LEU A 67 -7.42 -13.40 2.86
CA LEU A 67 -6.08 -12.83 2.91
C LEU A 67 -5.99 -11.56 2.06
N ALA A 68 -6.58 -11.57 0.87
CA ALA A 68 -6.63 -10.42 -0.02
C ALA A 68 -7.32 -9.22 0.64
N GLU A 69 -8.45 -9.45 1.32
CA GLU A 69 -9.19 -8.42 2.04
C GLU A 69 -8.38 -7.88 3.22
N ARG A 70 -7.79 -8.75 4.05
CA ARG A 70 -6.91 -8.34 5.17
C ARG A 70 -5.71 -7.53 4.70
N VAL A 71 -5.10 -7.90 3.57
CA VAL A 71 -3.99 -7.15 2.98
C VAL A 71 -4.44 -5.77 2.50
N VAL A 72 -5.58 -5.70 1.81
CA VAL A 72 -6.14 -4.42 1.36
C VAL A 72 -6.46 -3.52 2.54
N GLU A 73 -7.08 -4.05 3.59
CA GLU A 73 -7.44 -3.32 4.81
C GLU A 73 -6.20 -2.84 5.58
N ALA A 74 -5.22 -3.72 5.80
CA ALA A 74 -3.96 -3.40 6.49
C ALA A 74 -3.22 -2.26 5.78
N VAL A 75 -3.15 -2.30 4.45
CA VAL A 75 -2.54 -1.25 3.63
C VAL A 75 -3.40 0.01 3.66
N ARG A 76 -4.69 -0.07 3.34
CA ARG A 76 -5.60 1.08 3.22
C ARG A 76 -5.73 1.86 4.53
N SER A 77 -5.80 1.18 5.67
CA SER A 77 -5.84 1.81 7.00
C SER A 77 -4.61 2.68 7.31
N ALA A 78 -3.50 2.50 6.58
CA ALA A 78 -2.33 3.38 6.71
C ALA A 78 -2.54 4.72 6.01
N PHE A 79 -3.35 4.75 4.95
CA PHE A 79 -3.62 5.91 4.10
C PHE A 79 -4.84 6.73 4.54
N GLU A 80 -5.74 6.20 5.38
CA GLU A 80 -6.96 6.88 5.84
C GLU A 80 -6.77 7.73 7.10
N LYS A 81 -5.66 8.49 7.21
CA LYS A 81 -5.40 9.40 8.35
C LYS A 81 -5.32 10.87 7.95
#